data_AF-A0A225UXT3-F1
#
_entry.id   AF-A0A225UXT3-F1
#
_cell.length_a   1.000
_cell.length_b   1.000
_cell.length_c   1.000
_cell.angle_alpha   90.00
_cell.angle_beta   90.00
_cell.angle_gamma   90.00
#
_symmetry.space_group_name_H-M   'P 1'
#
loop_
_entity.id
_entity.type
_entity.pdbx_description
1 polymer ?
#
loop_
_entity_poly.entity_id
_entity_poly.type
_entity_poly.pdbx_seq_one_letter_code
_entity_poly.pdbx_strand_id
1 'polypeptide(L)'
;MNSEFYMWPGSFHRVPVEFILPAGTIRVIWQRWFVGLPPLRLLTKHDMGTRLKKVRLAELQRLMRCIEALLSADEILRAHSSIAAGVLYEQVKNRLQFQSNSNKGRIRRLDQLS
;
A
#
# COMPACT_ATOMS: atom_id res chain seq x y z
N MET A 1 4.65 12.32 -16.93
CA MET A 1 3.81 12.04 -15.74
C MET A 1 3.29 13.37 -15.23
N ASN A 2 2.02 13.69 -15.50
CA ASN A 2 1.36 14.83 -14.85
C ASN A 2 1.10 14.44 -13.40
N SER A 3 1.83 15.04 -12.46
CA SER A 3 1.52 14.90 -11.04
C SER A 3 0.55 16.01 -10.68
N GLU A 4 -0.74 15.70 -10.61
CA GLU A 4 -1.73 16.60 -10.03
C GLU A 4 -1.53 16.60 -8.51
N PHE A 5 -1.34 17.79 -7.95
CA PHE A 5 -1.30 17.99 -6.51
C PHE A 5 -2.62 18.56 -6.04
N TYR A 6 -3.07 18.10 -4.88
CA TYR A 6 -4.28 18.58 -4.22
C TYR A 6 -3.88 19.47 -3.06
N MET A 7 -4.58 20.59 -2.92
CA MET A 7 -4.38 21.51 -1.81
C MET A 7 -5.29 21.08 -0.65
N TRP A 8 -4.68 20.65 0.45
CA TRP A 8 -5.36 20.57 1.75
C TRP A 8 -5.11 21.90 2.48
N PRO A 9 -5.79 22.19 3.61
CA PRO A 9 -5.56 23.42 4.36
C PRO A 9 -4.05 23.64 4.63
N GLY A 10 -3.45 24.58 3.91
CA GLY A 10 -2.04 24.98 4.03
C GLY A 10 -0.98 23.99 3.54
N SER A 11 -1.32 22.91 2.82
CA SER A 11 -0.30 21.94 2.34
C SER A 11 -0.69 21.23 1.05
N PHE A 12 0.31 20.89 0.23
CA PHE A 12 0.15 20.10 -0.99
C PHE A 12 0.23 18.61 -0.70
N HIS A 13 -0.65 17.85 -1.33
CA HIS A 13 -0.77 16.40 -1.22
C HIS A 13 -0.88 15.77 -2.59
N ARG A 14 -0.51 14.50 -2.69
CA ARG A 14 -0.61 13.75 -3.95
C ARG A 14 -2.00 13.20 -4.20
N VAL A 15 -2.90 13.28 -3.23
CA VAL A 15 -4.28 12.76 -3.31
C VAL A 15 -5.29 13.74 -2.69
N PRO A 16 -6.57 13.68 -3.09
CA PRO A 16 -7.64 14.45 -2.45
C PRO A 16 -7.79 14.11 -0.95
N VAL A 17 -8.40 15.00 -0.17
CA VAL A 17 -8.58 14.78 1.29
C VAL A 17 -9.47 13.57 1.60
N GLU A 18 -10.43 13.33 0.72
CA GLU A 18 -11.37 12.22 0.72
C GLU A 18 -10.77 10.90 0.22
N PHE A 19 -9.52 10.88 -0.25
CA PHE A 19 -8.88 9.69 -0.80
C PHE A 19 -9.04 8.46 0.11
N ILE A 20 -9.47 7.36 -0.50
CA ILE A 20 -9.65 6.07 0.17
C ILE A 20 -8.57 5.14 -0.36
N LEU A 21 -7.82 4.54 0.56
CA LEU A 21 -6.88 3.49 0.20
C LEU A 21 -7.62 2.36 -0.52
N PRO A 22 -7.13 1.88 -1.67
CA PRO A 22 -7.79 0.83 -2.39
C PRO A 22 -7.90 -0.43 -1.52
N ALA A 23 -9.08 -1.03 -1.52
CA ALA A 23 -9.31 -2.34 -0.96
C ALA A 23 -9.18 -3.40 -2.05
N GLY A 24 -8.81 -4.63 -1.68
CA GLY A 24 -8.71 -5.73 -2.62
C GLY A 24 -7.70 -6.78 -2.18
N THR A 25 -7.43 -7.73 -3.07
CA THR A 25 -6.41 -8.75 -2.87
C THR A 25 -5.01 -8.14 -2.93
N ILE A 26 -4.02 -8.82 -2.34
CA ILE A 26 -2.61 -8.41 -2.40
C ILE A 26 -2.16 -8.15 -3.84
N ARG A 27 -2.61 -8.99 -4.79
CA ARG A 27 -2.36 -8.82 -6.22
C ARG A 27 -2.84 -7.48 -6.76
N VAL A 28 -4.09 -7.10 -6.46
CA VAL A 28 -4.67 -5.83 -6.93
C VAL A 28 -3.92 -4.64 -6.33
N ILE A 29 -3.57 -4.72 -5.04
CA ILE A 29 -2.79 -3.70 -4.37
C ILE A 29 -1.38 -3.59 -4.97
N TRP A 30 -0.76 -4.71 -5.29
CA TRP A 30 0.55 -4.77 -5.94
C TRP A 30 0.54 -4.15 -7.34
N GLN A 31 -0.50 -4.39 -8.14
CA GLN A 31 -0.67 -3.70 -9.41
C GLN A 31 -0.76 -2.18 -9.21
N ARG A 32 -1.52 -1.74 -8.19
CA ARG A 32 -1.65 -0.32 -7.83
C ARG A 32 -0.40 0.30 -7.19
N TRP A 33 0.55 -0.54 -6.76
CA TRP A 33 1.82 -0.11 -6.19
C TRP A 33 2.66 0.64 -7.21
N PHE A 34 2.72 0.12 -8.43
CA PHE A 34 3.45 0.72 -9.55
C PHE A 34 2.58 1.59 -10.45
N VAL A 35 1.29 1.26 -10.56
CA VAL A 35 0.37 1.90 -11.51
C VAL A 35 -0.73 2.63 -10.77
N GLY A 36 -0.93 3.91 -11.08
CA GLY A 36 -1.97 4.73 -10.46
C GLY A 36 -1.64 6.22 -10.60
N LEU A 37 -2.61 7.06 -10.22
CA LEU A 37 -2.45 8.51 -10.17
C LEU A 37 -2.76 8.98 -8.73
N PRO A 38 -1.75 9.09 -7.85
CA PRO A 38 -0.36 8.62 -7.98
C PRO A 38 -0.26 7.10 -7.70
N PRO A 39 0.84 6.44 -8.10
CA PRO A 39 1.14 5.08 -7.65
C PRO A 39 1.23 5.01 -6.12
N LEU A 40 0.72 3.94 -5.50
CA LEU A 40 0.66 3.82 -4.03
C LEU A 40 2.04 3.90 -3.38
N ARG A 41 3.10 3.49 -4.09
CA ARG A 41 4.48 3.55 -3.60
C ARG A 41 4.98 4.97 -3.33
N LEU A 42 4.36 5.98 -3.93
CA LEU A 42 4.73 7.39 -3.76
C LEU A 42 3.95 8.08 -2.63
N LEU A 43 2.92 7.43 -2.09
CA LEU A 43 2.14 8.00 -1.00
C LEU A 43 2.93 7.99 0.31
N THR A 44 2.78 9.04 1.09
CA THR A 44 3.39 9.19 2.40
C THR A 44 2.32 9.33 3.49
N LYS A 45 2.74 9.35 4.75
CA LYS A 45 1.83 9.64 5.88
C LYS A 45 1.18 11.03 5.79
N HIS A 46 1.78 11.96 5.04
CA HIS A 46 1.24 13.31 4.86
C HIS A 46 -0.01 13.25 3.99
N ASP A 47 -0.02 12.38 2.98
CA ASP A 47 -1.13 12.13 2.05
C ASP A 47 -2.31 11.37 2.68
N MET A 48 -2.44 11.35 4.01
CA MET A 48 -3.49 10.64 4.75
C MET A 48 -4.12 11.52 5.83
N GLY A 49 -5.40 11.86 5.65
CA GLY A 49 -6.11 12.82 6.52
C GLY A 49 -6.40 12.31 7.93
N THR A 50 -6.36 10.99 8.18
CA THR A 50 -6.67 10.41 9.50
C THR A 50 -5.58 9.47 9.98
N ARG A 51 -5.45 9.32 11.31
CA ARG A 51 -4.49 8.38 11.93
C ARG A 51 -4.70 6.94 11.47
N LEU A 52 -5.96 6.51 11.32
CA LEU A 52 -6.29 5.17 10.83
C LEU A 52 -5.80 4.96 9.39
N LYS A 53 -6.01 5.94 8.50
CA LYS A 53 -5.51 5.87 7.11
C LYS A 53 -3.97 5.81 7.07
N LYS A 54 -3.27 6.57 7.93
CA LYS A 54 -1.80 6.52 8.06
C LYS A 54 -1.30 5.12 8.46
N VAL A 55 -1.93 4.48 9.45
CA VAL A 55 -1.57 3.13 9.89
C VAL A 55 -1.81 2.12 8.77
N ARG A 56 -2.96 2.17 8.11
CA ARG A 56 -3.27 1.28 6.98
C ARG A 56 -2.29 1.43 5.82
N LEU A 57 -1.91 2.67 5.48
CA LEU A 57 -0.88 2.91 4.47
C LEU A 57 0.44 2.25 4.89
N ALA A 58 0.90 2.45 6.14
CA ALA A 58 2.15 1.87 6.61
C ALA A 58 2.15 0.33 6.58
N GLU A 59 1.03 -0.31 6.96
CA GLU A 59 0.85 -1.76 6.88
C GLU A 59 0.89 -2.25 5.42
N LEU A 60 0.19 -1.56 4.52
CA LEU A 60 0.18 -1.86 3.09
C LEU A 60 1.58 -1.72 2.48
N GLN A 61 2.28 -0.62 2.77
CA GLN A 61 3.64 -0.39 2.29
C GLN A 61 4.61 -1.44 2.81
N ARG A 62 4.47 -1.88 4.08
CA ARG A 62 5.28 -2.98 4.62
C ARG A 62 5.04 -4.27 3.83
N LEU A 63 3.78 -4.57 3.52
CA LEU A 63 3.41 -5.75 2.73
C LEU A 63 4.02 -5.71 1.32
N MET A 64 3.90 -4.57 0.64
CA MET A 64 4.44 -4.41 -0.72
C MET A 64 5.96 -4.48 -0.73
N ARG A 65 6.65 -3.90 0.26
CA ARG A 65 8.11 -4.04 0.39
C ARG A 65 8.57 -5.48 0.60
N CYS A 66 7.79 -6.33 1.26
CA CYS A 66 8.08 -7.76 1.34
C CYS A 66 8.03 -8.44 -0.04
N ILE A 67 7.13 -8.00 -0.92
CA ILE A 67 7.05 -8.49 -2.30
C ILE A 67 8.22 -7.95 -3.13
N GLU A 68 8.55 -6.65 -3.01
CA GLU A 68 9.72 -6.04 -3.67
C GLU A 68 11.01 -6.74 -3.30
N ALA A 69 11.19 -7.13 -2.03
CA ALA A 69 12.39 -7.83 -1.57
C ALA A 69 12.58 -9.24 -2.18
N LEU A 70 11.54 -9.81 -2.81
CA LEU A 70 11.61 -11.08 -3.52
C LEU A 70 11.95 -10.92 -5.01
N LEU A 71 12.06 -9.69 -5.49
CA LEU A 71 12.30 -9.34 -6.88
C LEU A 71 13.66 -8.67 -7.05
N SER A 72 14.31 -8.94 -8.17
CA SER A 72 15.50 -8.20 -8.62
C SER A 72 15.14 -6.77 -9.04
N ALA A 73 16.16 -5.90 -9.08
CA ALA A 73 15.99 -4.52 -9.55
C ALA A 73 15.40 -4.45 -10.98
N ASP A 74 15.84 -5.35 -11.87
CA ASP A 74 15.34 -5.43 -13.24
C ASP A 74 13.87 -5.85 -13.30
N GLU A 75 13.44 -6.78 -12.43
CA GLU A 75 12.04 -7.17 -12.32
C GLU A 75 11.16 -6.02 -11.82
N ILE A 76 11.63 -5.27 -10.83
CA ILE A 76 10.94 -4.09 -10.31
C ILE A 76 10.81 -3.03 -11.41
N LEU A 77 11.84 -2.82 -12.23
CA LEU A 77 11.80 -1.89 -13.36
C LEU A 77 10.78 -2.35 -14.42
N ARG A 78 10.62 -3.65 -14.64
CA ARG A 78 9.59 -4.17 -15.56
C ARG A 78 8.16 -4.05 -15.01
N ALA A 79 7.98 -3.81 -13.71
CA ALA A 79 6.68 -3.73 -13.06
C ALA A 79 5.89 -2.43 -13.33
N HIS A 80 6.36 -1.56 -14.23
CA HIS A 80 5.69 -0.28 -14.55
C HIS A 80 4.36 -0.39 -15.33
N SER A 81 3.90 -1.60 -15.66
CA SER A 81 2.55 -1.84 -16.19
C SER A 81 1.73 -2.75 -15.28
N SER A 82 0.40 -2.60 -15.28
CA SER A 82 -0.50 -3.37 -14.42
C SER A 82 -0.45 -4.87 -14.74
N ILE A 83 -0.27 -5.21 -16.01
CA ILE A 83 -0.12 -6.60 -16.48
C ILE A 83 1.20 -7.18 -15.96
N ALA A 84 2.33 -6.49 -16.18
CA ALA A 84 3.63 -6.96 -15.76
C ALA A 84 3.73 -7.10 -14.23
N ALA A 85 3.24 -6.12 -13.47
CA ALA A 85 3.16 -6.20 -12.01
C ALA A 85 2.34 -7.43 -11.56
N GLY A 86 1.20 -7.69 -12.22
CA GLY A 86 0.37 -8.87 -11.94
C GLY A 86 1.10 -10.19 -12.19
N VAL A 87 1.84 -10.30 -13.29
CA VAL A 87 2.64 -11.51 -13.62
C VAL A 87 3.74 -11.74 -12.59
N LEU A 88 4.50 -10.70 -12.22
CA LEU A 88 5.56 -10.80 -11.22
C LEU A 88 5.01 -11.24 -9.86
N TYR A 89 3.83 -10.76 -9.47
CA TYR A 89 3.18 -11.22 -8.24
C TYR A 89 2.91 -12.72 -8.26
N GLU A 90 2.37 -13.27 -9.35
CA GLU A 90 2.08 -14.71 -9.46
C GLU A 90 3.34 -15.57 -9.33
N GLN A 91 4.49 -15.06 -9.78
CA GLN A 91 5.78 -15.75 -9.69
C GLN A 91 6.31 -15.83 -8.25
N VAL A 92 6.09 -14.79 -7.45
CA VAL A 92 6.65 -14.69 -6.08
C VAL A 92 5.63 -15.03 -4.99
N LYS A 93 4.33 -15.15 -5.29
CA LYS A 93 3.28 -15.33 -4.27
C LYS A 93 3.51 -16.53 -3.35
N ASN A 94 4.05 -17.63 -3.88
CA ASN A 94 4.31 -18.86 -3.11
C ASN A 94 5.53 -18.72 -2.17
N ARG A 95 6.38 -17.70 -2.38
CA ARG A 95 7.55 -17.40 -1.55
C ARG A 95 7.22 -16.41 -0.44
N LEU A 96 6.03 -15.80 -0.47
CA LEU A 96 5.61 -14.85 0.55
C LEU A 96 5.36 -15.59 1.86
N GLN A 97 6.22 -15.35 2.85
CA GLN A 97 6.13 -15.93 4.19
C GLN A 97 5.06 -15.24 5.04
N PHE A 98 3.87 -15.01 4.49
CA PHE A 98 2.76 -14.52 5.31
C PHE A 98 2.23 -15.69 6.12
N GLN A 99 2.43 -15.64 7.43
CA GLN A 99 1.72 -16.53 8.34
C GLN A 99 0.22 -16.35 8.10
N SER A 100 -0.51 -17.42 7.77
CA SER A 100 -1.99 -17.43 7.75
C SER A 100 -2.61 -17.09 9.12
N ASN A 101 -1.76 -16.99 10.16
CA ASN A 101 -2.15 -16.81 11.53
C ASN A 101 -1.62 -15.45 11.97
N SER A 102 -2.50 -14.45 12.00
CA SER A 102 -2.21 -13.20 12.70
C SER A 102 -2.07 -13.52 14.20
N ASN A 103 -0.84 -13.60 14.71
CA ASN A 103 -0.55 -13.63 16.15
C ASN A 103 -0.84 -12.27 16.81
N LYS A 104 -1.95 -11.60 16.47
CA LYS A 104 -2.47 -10.49 17.26
C LYS A 104 -3.50 -11.04 18.24
N GLY A 105 -2.99 -11.71 19.27
CA GLY A 105 -3.60 -11.72 20.59
C GLY A 105 -3.62 -10.30 21.16
N ARG A 106 -4.38 -9.41 20.53
CA ARG A 106 -4.68 -8.09 21.07
C ARG A 106 -6.01 -8.22 21.80
N ILE A 107 -5.93 -8.61 23.06
CA ILE A 107 -7.03 -8.47 24.01
C ILE A 107 -7.46 -7.00 23.94
N ARG A 108 -8.66 -6.75 23.40
CA ARG A 108 -9.31 -5.46 23.58
C ARG A 108 -9.63 -5.40 25.06
N ARG A 109 -8.96 -4.51 25.81
CA ARG A 109 -9.43 -4.14 27.14
C ARG A 109 -10.79 -3.48 26.93
N LEU A 110 -11.85 -4.28 27.04
CA LEU A 110 -13.24 -3.88 26.86
C LEU A 110 -13.81 -3.25 28.14
N ASP A 111 -12.96 -2.74 29.03
CA ASP A 111 -13.34 -2.46 30.43
C ASP A 111 -12.81 -1.11 30.94
N GLN A 112 -12.71 -0.11 30.05
CA GLN A 112 -12.33 1.27 30.42
C GLN A 112 -13.21 2.32 29.75
N LEU A 113 -14.51 2.01 29.61
CA LEU A 113 -15.54 3.03 29.40
C LEU A 113 -16.63 2.79 30.45
N SER A 114 -16.33 3.24 31.67
CA SER A 114 -17.31 3.64 32.68
C SER A 114 -17.36 5.16 32.70
#